data_AF-A0A969IDG9-F1
#
_entry.id   AF-A0A969IDG9-F1
#
_cell.length_a   1.000
_cell.length_b   1.000
_cell.length_c   1.000
_cell.angle_alpha   90.00
_cell.angle_beta   90.00
_cell.angle_gamma   90.00
#
_symmetry.space_group_name_H-M   'P 1'
#
loop_
_entity.id
_entity.type
_entity.pdbx_description
1 polymer ?
#
loop_
_entity_poly.entity_id
_entity_poly.type
_entity_poly.pdbx_seq_one_letter_code
_entity_poly.pdbx_strand_id
1 'polypeptide(L)'
;MEFAGRWFTSFGPMLLQPDGRQVRGTYGTNGTENVLEGTVAGDILTFRYKEAAEKGTGWFKLKRPACFAGEYLAEGHPNPLPWQGWREFEGYWETSFGRMRLFQEQDRVHGVLESDPAGRLEGRIDGGRLAYTFKGSHVSSSGFLELDLLCNALGGEWHEDGHPVHVWRAQRAPARRGLIWLVVLEAHWQRALDEKEYAFGSMLREIFGRVSRAQIRHRFFHDEESLVHWCRQLMFLPEPAVLVVTGHGEANGLSVNGRIIDMRRMIDSLRLADSLQLLHFSSCLVGQNTGDGLGGAPFAVSGYTTRVDWAESALTEFIYLDMILEKGLPPAKAAEQLVNLGTVRGGRTDTRLALSAGRFPVLQPGGRACRARALGVAPACSRFCVHGQVIPRTASPVRGWVEHKNGQCTARFHHDALIHPAVDACRPPGKYGDVNDRPFRGPGCRRTHDLSQRAAWFLPKVPGGAIHRPAVGHGGWTPVRIEGRRCAPPGRHVAQF
;
A
#
# COMPACT_ATOMS: atom_id res chain seq x y z
N MET A 1 21.04 -0.32 -20.13
CA MET A 1 20.75 -0.21 -18.68
C MET A 1 19.31 0.25 -18.52
N GLU A 2 18.54 -0.37 -17.64
CA GLU A 2 17.07 -0.19 -17.55
C GLU A 2 16.65 1.23 -17.11
N PHE A 3 17.50 1.95 -16.36
CA PHE A 3 17.23 3.33 -15.94
C PHE A 3 17.47 4.39 -17.02
N ALA A 4 18.07 4.06 -18.17
CA ALA A 4 18.46 5.07 -19.16
C ALA A 4 17.26 5.74 -19.85
N GLY A 5 17.40 6.99 -20.26
CA GLY A 5 16.42 7.74 -21.06
C GLY A 5 15.53 8.66 -20.23
N ARG A 6 14.42 9.07 -20.83
CA ARG A 6 13.48 10.04 -20.26
C ARG A 6 12.50 9.36 -19.31
N TRP A 7 12.25 10.02 -18.19
CA TRP A 7 11.30 9.64 -17.15
C TRP A 7 10.45 10.85 -16.78
N PHE A 8 9.25 10.58 -16.28
CA PHE A 8 8.40 11.55 -15.62
C PHE A 8 8.31 11.17 -14.16
N THR A 9 8.54 12.13 -13.28
CA THR A 9 8.63 11.86 -11.84
C THR A 9 7.71 12.77 -11.04
N SER A 10 7.56 12.48 -9.75
CA SER A 10 6.90 13.38 -8.80
C SER A 10 7.55 14.77 -8.69
N PHE A 11 8.75 14.97 -9.25
CA PHE A 11 9.50 16.22 -9.28
C PHE A 11 9.63 16.81 -10.71
N GLY A 12 8.90 16.27 -11.68
CA GLY A 12 8.94 16.69 -13.08
C GLY A 12 9.69 15.73 -13.99
N PRO A 13 9.91 16.12 -15.27
CA PRO A 13 10.72 15.35 -16.21
C PRO A 13 12.13 15.13 -15.68
N MET A 14 12.66 13.95 -15.97
CA MET A 14 14.00 13.52 -15.61
C MET A 14 14.65 12.83 -16.82
N LEU A 15 15.91 13.16 -17.11
CA LEU A 15 16.70 12.49 -18.13
C LEU A 15 17.87 11.79 -17.47
N LEU A 16 17.98 10.47 -17.64
CA LEU A 16 19.07 9.66 -17.10
C LEU A 16 19.96 9.15 -18.24
N GLN A 17 21.23 9.51 -18.21
CA GLN A 17 22.26 9.10 -19.16
C GLN A 17 23.21 8.10 -18.51
N PRO A 18 23.28 6.86 -19.00
CA PRO A 18 24.19 5.86 -18.47
C PRO A 18 25.62 6.09 -18.96
N ASP A 19 26.58 5.87 -18.06
CA ASP A 19 28.01 5.76 -18.32
C ASP A 19 28.52 4.50 -17.60
N GLY A 20 28.25 3.33 -18.20
CA GLY A 20 28.58 1.98 -17.69
C GLY A 20 28.45 1.78 -16.17
N ARG A 21 27.35 1.35 -15.56
CA ARG A 21 27.10 1.38 -14.08
C ARG A 21 26.96 2.77 -13.47
N GLN A 22 27.70 3.80 -13.90
CA GLN A 22 27.39 5.16 -13.49
C GLN A 22 26.18 5.68 -14.27
N VAL A 23 25.41 6.55 -13.64
CA VAL A 23 24.29 7.28 -14.24
C VAL A 23 24.42 8.73 -13.84
N ARG A 24 24.36 9.62 -14.83
CA ARG A 24 24.17 11.06 -14.62
C ARG A 24 22.81 11.44 -15.15
N GLY A 25 22.19 12.43 -14.54
CA GLY A 25 20.90 12.89 -15.02
C GLY A 25 20.54 14.27 -14.54
N THR A 26 19.52 14.81 -15.17
CA THR A 26 18.89 16.06 -14.80
C THR A 26 17.43 15.83 -14.48
N TYR A 27 16.86 16.63 -13.56
CA TYR A 27 15.43 16.63 -13.26
C TYR A 27 14.96 18.03 -12.87
N GLY A 28 13.67 18.29 -13.00
CA GLY A 28 13.03 19.48 -12.47
C GLY A 28 11.85 19.96 -13.30
N THR A 29 11.24 21.05 -12.87
CA THR A 29 10.14 21.72 -13.57
C THR A 29 10.53 23.14 -13.97
N ASN A 30 9.85 23.67 -15.00
CA ASN A 30 9.90 25.09 -15.36
C ASN A 30 11.31 25.64 -15.67
N GLY A 31 12.15 24.85 -16.34
CA GLY A 31 13.50 25.27 -16.74
C GLY A 31 14.54 25.21 -15.62
N THR A 32 14.18 24.71 -14.43
CA THR A 32 15.15 24.38 -13.38
C THR A 32 15.72 23.00 -13.68
N GLU A 33 17.02 22.92 -13.95
CA GLU A 33 17.73 21.65 -14.11
C GLU A 33 18.57 21.36 -12.87
N ASN A 34 18.11 20.42 -12.05
CA ASN A 34 18.86 19.87 -10.93
C ASN A 34 19.65 18.65 -11.39
N VAL A 35 20.81 18.41 -10.80
CA VAL A 35 21.69 17.31 -11.21
C VAL A 35 21.58 16.14 -10.22
N LEU A 36 21.57 14.93 -10.78
CA LEU A 36 21.63 13.68 -10.04
C LEU A 36 22.75 12.80 -10.61
N GLU A 37 23.56 12.21 -9.73
CA GLU A 37 24.61 11.26 -10.10
C GLU A 37 24.52 10.02 -9.22
N GLY A 38 24.63 8.84 -9.80
CA GLY A 38 24.47 7.60 -9.07
C GLY A 38 25.05 6.38 -9.75
N THR A 39 24.91 5.24 -9.08
CA THR A 39 25.39 3.94 -9.55
C THR A 39 24.26 2.92 -9.55
N VAL A 40 24.18 2.14 -10.63
CA VAL A 40 23.20 1.06 -10.80
C VAL A 40 23.80 -0.27 -10.34
N ALA A 41 23.06 -0.97 -9.48
CA ALA A 41 23.32 -2.34 -9.05
C ALA A 41 22.04 -3.17 -9.13
N GLY A 42 21.91 -3.98 -10.17
CA GLY A 42 20.67 -4.72 -10.45
C GLY A 42 19.53 -3.77 -10.82
N ASP A 43 18.41 -3.88 -10.10
CA ASP A 43 17.20 -3.07 -10.25
C ASP A 43 17.22 -1.80 -9.39
N ILE A 44 18.34 -1.51 -8.70
CA ILE A 44 18.49 -0.37 -7.80
C ILE A 44 19.50 0.64 -8.36
N LEU A 45 19.08 1.90 -8.45
CA LEU A 45 19.94 3.06 -8.68
C LEU A 45 20.10 3.81 -7.35
N THR A 46 21.30 3.82 -6.77
CA THR A 46 21.61 4.68 -5.61
C THR A 46 22.27 5.96 -6.09
N PHE A 47 21.86 7.11 -5.61
CA PHE A 47 22.29 8.39 -6.14
C PHE A 47 22.52 9.47 -5.08
N ARG A 48 23.19 10.53 -5.50
CA ARG A 48 23.26 11.83 -4.84
C ARG A 48 22.64 12.85 -5.77
N TYR A 49 21.95 13.83 -5.20
CA TYR A 49 21.36 14.92 -5.97
C TYR A 49 21.79 16.27 -5.40
N LYS A 50 21.76 17.30 -6.24
CA LYS A 50 22.09 18.67 -5.87
C LYS A 50 21.13 19.65 -6.56
N GLU A 51 20.48 20.45 -5.74
CA GLU A 51 19.66 21.60 -6.10
C GLU A 51 20.36 22.89 -5.65
N ALA A 52 19.76 24.04 -5.96
CA ALA A 52 20.30 25.34 -5.55
C ALA A 52 20.34 25.52 -4.02
N ALA A 53 19.32 25.01 -3.31
CA ALA A 53 19.15 25.20 -1.87
C ALA A 53 19.18 23.88 -1.06
N GLU A 54 19.25 22.73 -1.73
CA GLU A 54 19.16 21.42 -1.11
C GLU A 54 20.12 20.43 -1.79
N LYS A 55 20.61 19.45 -1.05
CA LYS A 55 21.33 18.30 -1.58
C LYS A 55 21.06 17.10 -0.69
N GLY A 56 21.28 15.90 -1.22
CA GLY A 56 21.03 14.69 -0.45
C GLY A 56 21.39 13.42 -1.17
N THR A 57 20.93 12.31 -0.62
CA THR A 57 21.12 10.98 -1.19
C THR A 57 19.78 10.30 -1.40
N GLY A 58 19.73 9.29 -2.24
CA GLY A 58 18.51 8.55 -2.46
C GLY A 58 18.75 7.24 -3.21
N TRP A 59 17.67 6.52 -3.42
CA TRP A 59 17.67 5.33 -4.24
C TRP A 59 16.36 5.22 -5.02
N PHE A 60 16.43 4.65 -6.22
CA PHE A 60 15.28 4.18 -7.00
C PHE A 60 15.38 2.68 -7.16
N LYS A 61 14.24 1.99 -7.09
CA LYS A 61 14.10 0.58 -7.42
C LYS A 61 13.05 0.43 -8.52
N LEU A 62 13.39 -0.28 -9.58
CA LEU A 62 12.42 -0.61 -10.63
C LEU A 62 11.33 -1.50 -10.06
N LYS A 63 10.08 -1.07 -10.25
CA LYS A 63 8.90 -1.92 -10.06
C LYS A 63 8.64 -2.73 -11.32
N ARG A 64 8.84 -2.09 -12.48
CA ARG A 64 8.71 -2.61 -13.85
C ARG A 64 9.65 -1.84 -14.78
N PRO A 65 9.89 -2.31 -16.02
CA PRO A 65 10.75 -1.60 -16.98
C PRO A 65 10.38 -0.12 -17.17
N ALA A 66 9.09 0.22 -17.08
CA ALA A 66 8.60 1.59 -17.24
C ALA A 66 8.21 2.32 -15.95
N CYS A 67 8.45 1.75 -14.76
CA CYS A 67 8.07 2.38 -13.50
C CYS A 67 9.07 2.07 -12.38
N PHE A 68 9.45 3.09 -11.61
CA PHE A 68 10.23 2.93 -10.39
C PHE A 68 9.56 3.62 -9.19
N ALA A 69 9.94 3.17 -8.00
CA ALA A 69 9.71 3.88 -6.76
C ALA A 69 11.01 3.96 -5.98
N GLY A 70 11.12 4.97 -5.14
CA GLY A 70 12.32 5.20 -4.37
C GLY A 70 12.10 6.23 -3.28
N GLU A 71 13.20 6.57 -2.64
CA GLU A 71 13.23 7.54 -1.57
C GLU A 71 14.46 8.44 -1.73
N TYR A 72 14.36 9.65 -1.21
CA TYR A 72 15.48 10.55 -1.05
C TYR A 72 15.51 11.12 0.36
N LEU A 73 16.71 11.45 0.83
CA LEU A 73 16.98 12.03 2.13
C LEU A 73 17.80 13.30 1.90
N ALA A 74 17.13 14.45 2.03
CA ALA A 74 17.78 15.74 2.07
C ALA A 74 18.71 15.83 3.29
N GLU A 75 19.88 16.44 3.12
CA GLU A 75 20.79 16.66 4.24
C GLU A 75 20.12 17.49 5.35
N GLY A 76 20.17 16.97 6.58
CA GLY A 76 19.53 17.59 7.74
C GLY A 76 18.04 17.23 7.93
N HIS A 77 17.41 16.58 6.96
CA HIS A 77 16.05 16.08 7.13
C HIS A 77 16.05 14.75 7.91
N PRO A 78 15.16 14.54 8.90
CA PRO A 78 15.21 13.35 9.74
C PRO A 78 14.65 12.09 9.05
N ASN A 79 13.83 12.26 8.02
CA ASN A 79 13.09 11.18 7.39
C ASN A 79 13.27 11.18 5.87
N PRO A 80 13.38 10.00 5.23
CA PRO A 80 13.31 9.91 3.79
C PRO A 80 11.92 10.32 3.26
N LEU A 81 11.88 10.84 2.04
CA LEU A 81 10.68 11.25 1.32
C LEU A 81 10.54 10.43 0.04
N PRO A 82 9.31 10.10 -0.39
CA PRO A 82 9.10 9.24 -1.56
C PRO A 82 9.40 10.00 -2.87
N TRP A 83 9.99 9.27 -3.83
CA TRP A 83 10.21 9.74 -5.20
C TRP A 83 9.81 8.63 -6.16
N GLN A 84 8.86 8.91 -7.05
CA GLN A 84 8.32 7.94 -8.00
C GLN A 84 8.54 8.42 -9.43
N GLY A 85 8.68 7.48 -10.35
CA GLY A 85 8.80 7.79 -11.77
C GLY A 85 8.22 6.74 -12.71
N TRP A 86 7.84 7.20 -13.89
CA TRP A 86 7.17 6.44 -14.94
C TRP A 86 7.65 6.88 -16.32
N ARG A 87 7.49 6.02 -17.33
CA ARG A 87 7.72 6.36 -18.74
C ARG A 87 6.49 7.06 -19.34
N GLU A 88 6.70 7.61 -20.53
CA GLU A 88 5.75 8.28 -21.40
C GLU A 88 4.27 7.88 -21.17
N PHE A 89 3.84 6.74 -21.70
CA PHE A 89 2.43 6.34 -21.67
C PHE A 89 2.04 5.61 -20.38
N GLU A 90 3.02 5.09 -19.63
CA GLU A 90 2.81 4.38 -18.36
C GLU A 90 2.01 5.25 -17.38
N GLY A 91 0.92 4.70 -16.83
CA GLY A 91 0.22 5.34 -15.72
C GLY A 91 -1.30 5.27 -15.81
N TYR A 92 -1.92 6.09 -14.98
CA TYR A 92 -3.36 6.19 -14.82
C TYR A 92 -3.91 7.46 -15.46
N TRP A 93 -5.00 7.31 -16.21
CA TRP A 93 -5.53 8.32 -17.10
C TRP A 93 -7.04 8.45 -16.91
N GLU A 94 -7.51 9.68 -16.73
CA GLU A 94 -8.93 10.06 -16.76
C GLU A 94 -9.28 10.47 -18.18
N THR A 95 -10.06 9.65 -18.87
CA THR A 95 -10.31 9.79 -20.30
C THR A 95 -11.76 10.16 -20.59
N SER A 96 -12.03 10.61 -21.82
CA SER A 96 -13.39 10.80 -22.32
C SER A 96 -14.25 9.52 -22.35
N PHE A 97 -13.63 8.33 -22.20
CA PHE A 97 -14.28 7.02 -22.18
C PHE A 97 -14.26 6.36 -20.80
N GLY A 98 -13.89 7.10 -19.76
CA GLY A 98 -13.72 6.62 -18.39
C GLY A 98 -12.27 6.43 -18.00
N ARG A 99 -12.05 5.71 -16.90
CA ARG A 99 -10.70 5.51 -16.34
C ARG A 99 -9.92 4.50 -17.17
N MET A 100 -8.66 4.80 -17.45
CA MET A 100 -7.75 3.93 -18.20
C MET A 100 -6.45 3.75 -17.45
N ARG A 101 -5.93 2.53 -17.48
CA ARG A 101 -4.59 2.21 -17.00
C ARG A 101 -3.75 1.73 -18.18
N LEU A 102 -2.60 2.36 -18.39
CA LEU A 102 -1.61 1.98 -19.39
C LEU A 102 -0.35 1.43 -18.73
N PHE A 103 0.22 0.41 -19.36
CA PHE A 103 1.44 -0.30 -18.97
C PHE A 103 2.40 -0.29 -20.14
N GLN A 104 3.58 0.28 -19.97
CA GLN A 104 4.58 0.37 -21.02
C GLN A 104 5.69 -0.67 -20.81
N GLU A 105 5.98 -1.42 -21.86
CA GLU A 105 7.07 -2.38 -21.94
C GLU A 105 7.92 -2.04 -23.17
N GLN A 106 8.99 -1.27 -22.96
CA GLN A 106 9.82 -0.72 -24.03
C GLN A 106 8.98 0.15 -24.99
N ASP A 107 8.84 -0.29 -26.24
CA ASP A 107 8.05 0.32 -27.30
C ASP A 107 6.61 -0.19 -27.34
N ARG A 108 6.24 -1.20 -26.55
CA ARG A 108 4.88 -1.74 -26.50
C ARG A 108 4.10 -1.12 -25.35
N VAL A 109 2.82 -0.87 -25.56
CA VAL A 109 1.91 -0.39 -24.52
C VAL A 109 0.67 -1.28 -24.46
N HIS A 110 0.34 -1.73 -23.26
CA HIS A 110 -0.88 -2.45 -22.93
C HIS A 110 -1.80 -1.52 -22.13
N GLY A 111 -3.11 -1.70 -22.25
CA GLY A 111 -4.05 -0.91 -21.50
C GLY A 111 -5.34 -1.64 -21.17
N VAL A 112 -5.99 -1.17 -20.10
CA VAL A 112 -7.30 -1.65 -19.63
C VAL A 112 -8.16 -0.43 -19.34
N LEU A 113 -9.41 -0.48 -19.81
CA LEU A 113 -10.45 0.49 -19.48
C LEU A 113 -11.27 -0.04 -18.31
N GLU A 114 -11.65 0.85 -17.40
CA GLU A 114 -12.49 0.49 -16.24
C GLU A 114 -13.87 0.00 -16.67
N SER A 115 -14.44 0.64 -17.69
CA SER A 115 -15.77 0.33 -18.23
C SER A 115 -15.84 -1.04 -18.92
N ASP A 116 -14.70 -1.58 -19.35
CA ASP A 116 -14.61 -2.92 -19.93
C ASP A 116 -13.35 -3.64 -19.39
N PRO A 117 -13.46 -4.30 -18.22
CA PRO A 117 -12.33 -5.02 -17.62
C PRO A 117 -11.82 -6.21 -18.45
N ALA A 118 -12.61 -6.71 -19.39
CA ALA A 118 -12.18 -7.72 -20.36
C ALA A 118 -11.47 -7.08 -21.56
N GLY A 119 -11.74 -5.80 -21.82
CA GLY A 119 -11.12 -5.01 -22.86
C GLY A 119 -9.60 -4.90 -22.73
N ARG A 120 -8.93 -5.00 -23.89
CA ARG A 120 -7.47 -4.91 -24.00
C ARG A 120 -7.10 -3.88 -25.05
N LEU A 121 -6.36 -2.87 -24.64
CA LEU A 121 -5.64 -1.97 -25.54
C LEU A 121 -4.23 -2.53 -25.73
N GLU A 122 -3.77 -2.67 -26.95
CA GLU A 122 -2.40 -3.06 -27.29
C GLU A 122 -1.88 -2.19 -28.43
N GLY A 123 -0.68 -1.65 -28.27
CA GLY A 123 -0.09 -0.77 -29.27
C GLY A 123 1.42 -0.70 -29.20
N ARG A 124 1.99 0.05 -30.15
CA ARG A 124 3.42 0.32 -30.26
C ARG A 124 3.67 1.83 -30.39
N ILE A 125 4.70 2.30 -29.72
CA ILE A 125 5.18 3.68 -29.77
C ILE A 125 6.07 3.83 -30.99
N ASP A 126 5.73 4.78 -31.87
CA ASP A 126 6.52 5.18 -33.02
C ASP A 126 6.47 6.71 -33.15
N GLY A 127 7.64 7.36 -33.22
CA GLY A 127 7.71 8.83 -33.31
C GLY A 127 7.05 9.60 -32.16
N GLY A 128 6.94 9.01 -30.96
CA GLY A 128 6.24 9.62 -29.81
C GLY A 128 4.72 9.46 -29.83
N ARG A 129 4.19 8.72 -30.81
CA ARG A 129 2.78 8.39 -30.96
C ARG A 129 2.57 6.90 -30.67
N LEU A 130 1.59 6.58 -29.86
CA LEU A 130 1.16 5.21 -29.60
C LEU A 130 0.08 4.81 -30.60
N ALA A 131 0.43 4.06 -31.64
CA ALA A 131 -0.56 3.41 -32.50
C ALA A 131 -1.08 2.15 -31.81
N TYR A 132 -2.40 2.00 -31.68
CA TYR A 132 -3.00 0.91 -30.89
C TYR A 132 -4.19 0.26 -31.58
N THR A 133 -4.52 -0.93 -31.08
CA THR A 133 -5.77 -1.65 -31.28
C THR A 133 -6.43 -1.87 -29.93
N PHE A 134 -7.74 -1.78 -29.87
CA PHE A 134 -8.51 -2.13 -28.69
C PHE A 134 -9.50 -3.24 -29.04
N LYS A 135 -9.54 -4.27 -28.18
CA LYS A 135 -10.49 -5.39 -28.28
C LYS A 135 -11.27 -5.46 -26.98
N GLY A 136 -12.51 -4.97 -27.01
CA GLY A 136 -13.48 -5.03 -25.93
C GLY A 136 -14.47 -6.19 -26.09
N SER A 137 -15.35 -6.32 -25.11
CA SER A 137 -16.44 -7.31 -25.09
C SER A 137 -17.50 -7.04 -26.17
N HIS A 138 -17.67 -5.78 -26.55
CA HIS A 138 -18.71 -5.33 -27.48
C HIS A 138 -18.18 -4.52 -28.66
N VAL A 139 -16.94 -4.04 -28.59
CA VAL A 139 -16.36 -3.14 -29.58
C VAL A 139 -14.92 -3.53 -29.88
N SER A 140 -14.52 -3.43 -31.16
CA SER A 140 -13.13 -3.48 -31.58
C SER A 140 -12.80 -2.20 -32.32
N SER A 141 -11.64 -1.61 -32.03
CA SER A 141 -11.24 -0.35 -32.62
C SER A 141 -9.73 -0.28 -32.81
N SER A 142 -9.30 0.71 -33.59
CA SER A 142 -7.90 1.07 -33.74
C SER A 142 -7.74 2.58 -33.68
N GLY A 143 -6.53 3.06 -33.46
CA GLY A 143 -6.30 4.49 -33.41
C GLY A 143 -4.89 4.83 -32.96
N PHE A 144 -4.75 6.04 -32.46
CA PHE A 144 -3.49 6.47 -31.89
C PHE A 144 -3.68 7.41 -30.71
N LEU A 145 -2.69 7.44 -29.81
CA LEU A 145 -2.58 8.40 -28.72
C LEU A 145 -1.26 9.17 -28.84
N GLU A 146 -1.28 10.46 -28.54
CA GLU A 146 -0.12 11.35 -28.50
C GLU A 146 -0.11 12.08 -27.16
N LEU A 147 1.07 12.18 -26.54
CA LEU A 147 1.26 12.91 -25.30
C LEU A 147 1.48 14.39 -25.58
N ASP A 148 1.04 15.24 -24.67
CA ASP A 148 1.50 16.62 -24.65
C ASP A 148 2.99 16.71 -24.24
N LEU A 149 3.58 17.90 -24.38
CA LEU A 149 5.01 18.13 -24.09
C LEU A 149 5.40 17.78 -22.65
N LEU A 150 4.44 17.95 -21.72
CA LEU A 150 4.61 17.68 -20.29
C LEU A 150 4.20 16.25 -19.90
N CYS A 151 3.64 15.49 -20.83
CA CYS A 151 3.08 14.15 -20.66
C CYS A 151 2.06 14.05 -19.51
N ASN A 152 1.30 15.13 -19.30
CA ASN A 152 0.19 15.23 -18.36
C ASN A 152 -1.17 15.10 -19.05
N ALA A 153 -1.22 15.25 -20.38
CA ALA A 153 -2.40 15.02 -21.18
C ALA A 153 -2.07 14.09 -22.35
N LEU A 154 -3.09 13.37 -22.81
CA LEU A 154 -3.04 12.67 -24.08
C LEU A 154 -4.23 13.09 -24.96
N GLY A 155 -3.95 13.23 -26.24
CA GLY A 155 -4.93 13.39 -27.31
C GLY A 155 -4.80 12.24 -28.29
N GLY A 156 -5.76 12.09 -29.19
CA GLY A 156 -5.67 11.04 -30.20
C GLY A 156 -6.97 10.80 -30.95
N GLU A 157 -6.97 9.74 -31.74
CA GLU A 157 -8.15 9.30 -32.50
C GLU A 157 -8.47 7.84 -32.19
N TRP A 158 -9.74 7.51 -32.33
CA TRP A 158 -10.33 6.18 -32.18
C TRP A 158 -11.27 5.91 -33.34
N HIS A 159 -11.02 4.82 -34.04
CA HIS A 159 -11.76 4.36 -35.20
C HIS A 159 -12.36 2.99 -34.90
N GLU A 160 -13.68 2.95 -34.81
CA GLU A 160 -14.44 1.70 -34.78
C GLU A 160 -14.96 1.41 -36.20
N ASP A 161 -14.90 0.16 -36.63
CA ASP A 161 -15.26 -0.23 -37.99
C ASP A 161 -16.71 0.16 -38.31
N GLY A 162 -16.90 0.97 -39.36
CA GLY A 162 -18.22 1.45 -39.78
C GLY A 162 -18.74 2.68 -39.01
N HIS A 163 -17.98 3.22 -38.07
CA HIS A 163 -18.34 4.40 -37.28
C HIS A 163 -17.43 5.61 -37.58
N PRO A 164 -17.92 6.84 -37.37
CA PRO A 164 -17.08 8.04 -37.48
C PRO A 164 -15.90 8.02 -36.51
N VAL A 165 -14.83 8.75 -36.86
CA VAL A 165 -13.67 8.96 -36.00
C VAL A 165 -14.09 9.70 -34.72
N HIS A 166 -13.69 9.15 -33.56
CA HIS A 166 -13.85 9.77 -32.26
C HIS A 166 -12.52 10.33 -31.75
N VAL A 167 -12.56 11.49 -31.10
CA VAL A 167 -11.35 12.11 -30.53
C VAL A 167 -11.12 11.63 -29.09
N TRP A 168 -9.91 11.17 -28.80
CA TRP A 168 -9.46 10.92 -27.43
C TRP A 168 -9.06 12.21 -26.75
N ARG A 169 -9.50 12.35 -25.49
CA ARG A 169 -8.93 13.30 -24.55
C ARG A 169 -8.72 12.57 -23.24
N ALA A 170 -7.52 12.65 -22.69
CA ALA A 170 -7.32 12.22 -21.32
C ALA A 170 -6.32 13.11 -20.59
N GLN A 171 -6.47 13.10 -19.27
CA GLN A 171 -5.56 13.74 -18.35
C GLN A 171 -4.94 12.65 -17.46
N ARG A 172 -3.64 12.71 -17.25
CA ARG A 172 -2.98 11.86 -16.27
C ARG A 172 -3.52 12.22 -14.90
N ALA A 173 -4.00 11.24 -14.15
CA ALA A 173 -4.47 11.49 -12.80
C ALA A 173 -3.35 11.21 -11.79
N PRO A 174 -2.79 12.26 -11.16
CA PRO A 174 -1.75 12.09 -10.17
C PRO A 174 -2.32 11.51 -8.88
N ALA A 175 -1.47 10.80 -8.12
CA ALA A 175 -1.80 10.45 -6.76
C ALA A 175 -2.03 11.72 -5.92
N ARG A 176 -3.13 11.79 -5.16
CA ARG A 176 -3.34 12.87 -4.21
C ARG A 176 -2.33 12.77 -3.08
N ARG A 177 -1.60 13.87 -2.85
CA ARG A 177 -0.55 13.92 -1.84
C ARG A 177 -1.11 13.60 -0.45
N GLY A 178 -0.43 12.70 0.24
CA GLY A 178 -0.73 12.31 1.61
C GLY A 178 -1.90 11.32 1.75
N LEU A 179 -2.68 11.07 0.70
CA LEU A 179 -3.81 10.15 0.78
C LEU A 179 -3.38 8.68 0.73
N ILE A 180 -4.04 7.84 1.52
CA ILE A 180 -3.96 6.37 1.44
C ILE A 180 -5.38 5.78 1.44
N TRP A 181 -5.61 4.74 0.64
CA TRP A 181 -6.85 3.98 0.64
C TRP A 181 -6.77 2.79 1.59
N LEU A 182 -7.80 2.60 2.40
CA LEU A 182 -8.14 1.31 3.01
C LEU A 182 -9.33 0.73 2.23
N VAL A 183 -9.08 -0.31 1.45
CA VAL A 183 -10.14 -1.03 0.73
C VAL A 183 -10.43 -2.31 1.48
N VAL A 184 -11.66 -2.47 1.96
CA VAL A 184 -12.14 -3.68 2.63
C VAL A 184 -13.07 -4.42 1.69
N LEU A 185 -12.71 -5.66 1.34
CA LEU A 185 -13.54 -6.60 0.62
C LEU A 185 -14.00 -7.68 1.60
N GLU A 186 -15.30 -7.75 1.86
CA GLU A 186 -15.88 -8.62 2.88
C GLU A 186 -16.82 -9.67 2.25
N ALA A 187 -16.62 -10.94 2.60
CA ALA A 187 -17.60 -11.97 2.30
C ALA A 187 -18.80 -11.83 3.25
N HIS A 188 -20.00 -12.21 2.80
CA HIS A 188 -21.13 -12.36 3.70
C HIS A 188 -20.84 -13.48 4.72
N TRP A 189 -20.94 -13.14 6.01
CA TRP A 189 -20.72 -14.08 7.10
C TRP A 189 -21.97 -14.89 7.41
N GLN A 190 -23.12 -14.26 7.25
CA GLN A 190 -24.43 -14.79 7.56
C GLN A 190 -24.88 -15.74 6.45
N ARG A 191 -25.37 -16.91 6.83
CA ARG A 191 -25.97 -17.90 5.92
C ARG A 191 -27.49 -17.89 5.97
N ALA A 192 -28.05 -17.35 7.04
CA ALA A 192 -29.48 -17.29 7.30
C ALA A 192 -29.84 -15.98 8.03
N LEU A 193 -31.13 -15.62 7.99
CA LEU A 193 -31.64 -14.36 8.54
C LEU A 193 -31.64 -14.31 10.07
N ASP A 194 -31.66 -15.47 10.73
CA ASP A 194 -31.63 -15.62 12.18
C ASP A 194 -30.20 -15.59 12.77
N GLU A 195 -29.18 -15.57 11.91
CA GLU A 195 -27.80 -15.36 12.34
C GLU A 195 -27.55 -13.89 12.69
N LYS A 196 -26.72 -13.66 13.71
CA LYS A 196 -26.38 -12.28 14.12
C LYS A 196 -25.63 -11.56 13.02
N GLU A 197 -26.00 -10.30 12.81
CA GLU A 197 -25.27 -9.48 11.85
C GLU A 197 -23.84 -9.24 12.30
N TYR A 198 -22.91 -9.53 11.39
CA TYR A 198 -21.50 -9.29 11.56
C TYR A 198 -20.96 -8.58 10.32
N ALA A 199 -20.26 -7.46 10.54
CA ALA A 199 -19.69 -6.62 9.49
C ALA A 199 -18.36 -6.01 9.96
N PHE A 200 -17.27 -6.73 9.75
CA PHE A 200 -15.94 -6.29 10.15
C PHE A 200 -15.51 -5.01 9.41
N GLY A 201 -15.83 -4.93 8.12
CA GLY A 201 -15.51 -3.77 7.30
C GLY A 201 -16.23 -2.49 7.74
N SER A 202 -17.42 -2.62 8.34
CA SER A 202 -18.09 -1.48 8.96
C SER A 202 -17.32 -0.99 10.18
N MET A 203 -16.82 -1.89 11.02
CA MET A 203 -16.00 -1.55 12.18
C MET A 203 -14.69 -0.86 11.78
N LEU A 204 -13.99 -1.39 10.77
CA LEU A 204 -12.78 -0.76 10.23
C LEU A 204 -13.07 0.64 9.65
N ARG A 205 -14.20 0.82 8.98
CA ARG A 205 -14.63 2.13 8.46
C ARG A 205 -14.81 3.14 9.58
N GLU A 206 -15.50 2.79 10.65
CA GLU A 206 -15.72 3.70 11.78
C GLU A 206 -14.40 4.06 12.48
N ILE A 207 -13.55 3.07 12.75
CA ILE A 207 -12.28 3.29 13.46
C ILE A 207 -11.30 4.13 12.64
N PHE A 208 -11.16 3.84 11.35
CA PHE A 208 -10.18 4.52 10.48
C PHE A 208 -10.73 5.75 9.77
N GLY A 209 -12.05 5.97 9.77
CA GLY A 209 -12.68 7.19 9.27
C GLY A 209 -12.18 8.47 9.95
N ARG A 210 -11.65 8.35 11.18
CA ARG A 210 -11.00 9.46 11.90
C ARG A 210 -9.62 9.84 11.37
N VAL A 211 -8.95 8.97 10.62
CA VAL A 211 -7.59 9.20 10.13
C VAL A 211 -7.67 10.12 8.91
N SER A 212 -7.29 11.38 9.07
CA SER A 212 -7.48 12.45 8.07
C SER A 212 -6.90 12.15 6.69
N ARG A 213 -5.86 11.31 6.65
CA ARG A 213 -5.16 10.93 5.43
C ARG A 213 -5.65 9.61 4.82
N ALA A 214 -6.53 8.88 5.50
CA ALA A 214 -7.08 7.61 5.02
C ALA A 214 -8.47 7.82 4.39
N GLN A 215 -8.73 7.10 3.31
CA GLN A 215 -10.06 6.98 2.70
C GLN A 215 -10.48 5.53 2.69
N ILE A 216 -11.68 5.24 3.19
CA ILE A 216 -12.14 3.88 3.40
C ILE A 216 -13.21 3.52 2.38
N ARG A 217 -12.99 2.43 1.65
CA ARG A 217 -14.01 1.78 0.83
C ARG A 217 -14.30 0.43 1.43
N HIS A 218 -15.57 0.11 1.61
CA HIS A 218 -16.01 -1.21 2.03
C HIS A 218 -17.01 -1.73 0.98
N ARG A 219 -16.78 -2.94 0.47
CA ARG A 219 -17.59 -3.65 -0.51
C ARG A 219 -17.75 -5.10 -0.10
N PHE A 220 -18.87 -5.69 -0.49
CA PHE A 220 -19.10 -7.12 -0.35
C PHE A 220 -18.77 -7.87 -1.63
N PHE A 221 -18.36 -9.13 -1.48
CA PHE A 221 -18.25 -10.10 -2.57
C PHE A 221 -18.99 -11.39 -2.20
N HIS A 222 -19.46 -12.14 -3.19
CA HIS A 222 -20.32 -13.32 -3.00
C HIS A 222 -19.77 -14.58 -3.68
N ASP A 223 -18.73 -14.45 -4.50
CA ASP A 223 -18.04 -15.51 -5.20
C ASP A 223 -16.64 -15.06 -5.67
N GLU A 224 -15.93 -15.94 -6.38
CA GLU A 224 -14.61 -15.64 -6.94
C GLU A 224 -14.65 -14.53 -8.00
N GLU A 225 -15.69 -14.49 -8.85
CA GLU A 225 -15.77 -13.52 -9.94
C GLU A 225 -15.94 -12.10 -9.41
N SER A 226 -16.85 -11.90 -8.45
CA SER A 226 -17.07 -10.63 -7.77
C SER A 226 -15.84 -10.18 -6.96
N LEU A 227 -15.12 -11.10 -6.32
CA LEU A 227 -13.85 -10.77 -5.64
C LEU A 227 -12.80 -10.29 -6.64
N VAL A 228 -12.59 -11.02 -7.73
CA VAL A 228 -11.64 -10.68 -8.80
C VAL A 228 -12.02 -9.36 -9.46
N HIS A 229 -13.32 -9.11 -9.68
CA HIS A 229 -13.82 -7.84 -10.19
C HIS A 229 -13.36 -6.67 -9.31
N TRP A 230 -13.59 -6.74 -7.99
CA TRP A 230 -13.17 -5.70 -7.07
C TRP A 230 -11.65 -5.57 -6.98
N CYS A 231 -10.92 -6.67 -7.01
CA CYS A 231 -9.45 -6.63 -7.02
C CYS A 231 -8.92 -5.88 -8.24
N ARG A 232 -9.48 -6.10 -9.43
CA ARG A 232 -9.11 -5.34 -10.64
C ARG A 232 -9.37 -3.85 -10.50
N GLN A 233 -10.42 -3.44 -9.79
CA GLN A 233 -10.72 -2.02 -9.58
C GLN A 233 -9.62 -1.26 -8.82
N LEU A 234 -8.75 -1.95 -8.06
CA LEU A 234 -7.63 -1.31 -7.37
C LEU A 234 -6.57 -0.78 -8.33
N MET A 235 -6.45 -1.30 -9.56
CA MET A 235 -5.48 -0.78 -10.54
C MET A 235 -5.79 0.66 -10.99
N PHE A 236 -7.01 1.13 -10.71
CA PHE A 236 -7.48 2.49 -10.99
C PHE A 236 -7.42 3.40 -9.76
N LEU A 237 -6.70 3.01 -8.71
CA LEU A 237 -6.37 3.86 -7.58
C LEU A 237 -4.93 4.37 -7.73
N PRO A 238 -4.71 5.64 -8.07
CA PRO A 238 -3.36 6.18 -8.20
C PRO A 238 -2.67 6.35 -6.84
N GLU A 239 -3.44 6.52 -5.76
CA GLU A 239 -2.88 6.65 -4.41
C GLU A 239 -2.57 5.30 -3.80
N PRO A 240 -1.60 5.24 -2.86
CA PRO A 240 -1.32 4.03 -2.09
C PRO A 240 -2.57 3.37 -1.53
N ALA A 241 -2.61 2.04 -1.57
CA ALA A 241 -3.75 1.27 -1.08
C ALA A 241 -3.29 0.13 -0.15
N VAL A 242 -4.10 -0.10 0.88
CA VAL A 242 -4.10 -1.30 1.72
C VAL A 242 -5.40 -2.04 1.43
N LEU A 243 -5.31 -3.28 0.97
CA LEU A 243 -6.45 -4.15 0.73
C LEU A 243 -6.60 -5.11 1.91
N VAL A 244 -7.75 -5.07 2.57
CA VAL A 244 -8.15 -6.05 3.59
C VAL A 244 -9.22 -6.95 2.99
N VAL A 245 -8.97 -8.25 2.97
CA VAL A 245 -9.97 -9.25 2.59
C VAL A 245 -10.44 -9.97 3.85
N THR A 246 -11.74 -9.94 4.11
CA THR A 246 -12.37 -10.49 5.32
C THR A 246 -13.39 -11.57 4.93
N GLY A 247 -13.44 -12.64 5.72
CA GLY A 247 -14.33 -13.78 5.51
C GLY A 247 -13.83 -15.03 6.23
N HIS A 248 -14.49 -16.17 6.00
CA HIS A 248 -14.02 -17.44 6.51
C HIS A 248 -12.80 -17.91 5.73
N GLY A 249 -11.67 -18.09 6.42
CA GLY A 249 -10.45 -18.61 5.82
C GLY A 249 -10.24 -20.09 6.13
N GLU A 250 -9.76 -20.81 5.14
CA GLU A 250 -9.34 -22.20 5.21
C GLU A 250 -7.88 -22.32 4.76
N ALA A 251 -7.24 -23.46 5.01
CA ALA A 251 -5.83 -23.64 4.67
C ALA A 251 -5.55 -23.52 3.16
N ASN A 252 -6.55 -23.77 2.32
CA ASN A 252 -6.47 -23.74 0.86
C ASN A 252 -7.11 -22.49 0.21
N GLY A 253 -7.67 -21.55 0.98
CA GLY A 253 -8.24 -20.33 0.40
C GLY A 253 -9.30 -19.65 1.27
N LEU A 254 -10.15 -18.86 0.64
CA LEU A 254 -11.29 -18.19 1.28
C LEU A 254 -12.57 -18.97 0.98
N SER A 255 -13.33 -19.29 2.01
CA SER A 255 -14.59 -20.02 1.94
C SER A 255 -15.75 -19.03 1.85
N VAL A 256 -16.48 -19.08 0.72
CA VAL A 256 -17.66 -18.24 0.47
C VAL A 256 -18.77 -19.15 -0.04
N ASN A 257 -19.92 -19.13 0.64
CA ASN A 257 -21.08 -19.97 0.29
C ASN A 257 -20.72 -21.47 0.11
N GLY A 258 -19.80 -21.98 0.94
CA GLY A 258 -19.34 -23.36 0.90
C GLY A 258 -18.37 -23.70 -0.25
N ARG A 259 -17.90 -22.71 -1.01
CA ARG A 259 -16.90 -22.88 -2.06
C ARG A 259 -15.59 -22.21 -1.65
N ILE A 260 -14.47 -22.86 -1.97
CA ILE A 260 -13.14 -22.29 -1.77
C ILE A 260 -12.75 -21.49 -3.00
N ILE A 261 -12.40 -20.21 -2.80
CA ILE A 261 -11.86 -19.33 -3.81
C ILE A 261 -10.35 -19.53 -3.90
N ASP A 262 -9.81 -19.68 -5.12
CA ASP A 262 -8.37 -19.81 -5.34
C ASP A 262 -7.69 -18.44 -5.23
N MET A 263 -6.77 -18.31 -4.28
CA MET A 263 -6.04 -17.07 -4.04
C MET A 263 -5.11 -16.69 -5.19
N ARG A 264 -4.67 -17.64 -6.03
CA ARG A 264 -3.79 -17.36 -7.18
C ARG A 264 -4.46 -16.42 -8.17
N ARG A 265 -5.72 -16.68 -8.51
CA ARG A 265 -6.50 -15.86 -9.44
C ARG A 265 -6.69 -14.44 -8.90
N MET A 266 -6.89 -14.31 -7.59
CA MET A 266 -6.97 -13.01 -6.92
C MET A 266 -5.62 -12.28 -6.97
N ILE A 267 -4.52 -12.92 -6.60
CA ILE A 267 -3.16 -12.33 -6.67
C ILE A 267 -2.83 -11.90 -8.09
N ASP A 268 -3.13 -12.74 -9.08
CA ASP A 268 -2.92 -12.43 -10.50
C ASP A 268 -3.69 -11.19 -10.93
N SER A 269 -4.93 -11.02 -10.45
CA SER A 269 -5.74 -9.83 -10.72
C SER A 269 -5.19 -8.54 -10.09
N LEU A 270 -4.37 -8.65 -9.04
CA LEU A 270 -3.74 -7.54 -8.34
C LEU A 270 -2.32 -7.22 -8.83
N ARG A 271 -1.71 -8.06 -9.69
CA ARG A 271 -0.32 -7.87 -10.14
C ARG A 271 -0.04 -6.50 -10.77
N LEU A 272 -1.08 -5.89 -11.34
CA LEU A 272 -1.00 -4.61 -12.02
C LEU A 272 -1.38 -3.41 -11.13
N ALA A 273 -1.72 -3.63 -9.87
CA ALA A 273 -2.05 -2.58 -8.91
C ALA A 273 -0.78 -2.09 -8.18
N ASP A 274 0.04 -1.28 -8.83
CA ASP A 274 1.35 -0.82 -8.27
C ASP A 274 1.25 0.04 -7.02
N SER A 275 0.08 0.59 -6.78
CA SER A 275 -0.26 1.38 -5.60
C SER A 275 -0.60 0.49 -4.39
N LEU A 276 -0.85 -0.81 -4.59
CA LEU A 276 -1.11 -1.75 -3.51
C LEU A 276 0.16 -1.96 -2.68
N GLN A 277 0.15 -1.49 -1.46
CA GLN A 277 1.25 -1.67 -0.50
C GLN A 277 1.12 -2.97 0.28
N LEU A 278 -0.11 -3.36 0.60
CA LEU A 278 -0.42 -4.50 1.45
C LEU A 278 -1.73 -5.17 1.03
N LEU A 279 -1.67 -6.49 0.88
CA LEU A 279 -2.83 -7.38 0.95
C LEU A 279 -2.86 -8.05 2.33
N HIS A 280 -3.91 -7.79 3.10
CA HIS A 280 -4.10 -8.36 4.43
C HIS A 280 -5.34 -9.26 4.45
N PHE A 281 -5.16 -10.52 4.86
CA PHE A 281 -6.26 -11.45 5.09
C PHE A 281 -6.68 -11.39 6.55
N SER A 282 -7.83 -10.75 6.79
CA SER A 282 -8.56 -10.76 8.05
C SER A 282 -9.40 -12.04 8.15
N SER A 283 -8.72 -13.18 7.97
CA SER A 283 -9.31 -14.52 7.89
C SER A 283 -8.35 -15.53 8.50
N CYS A 284 -8.87 -16.45 9.30
CA CYS A 284 -8.06 -17.53 9.90
C CYS A 284 -7.44 -18.42 8.81
N LEU A 285 -6.27 -19.00 9.08
CA LEU A 285 -5.65 -20.10 8.31
C LEU A 285 -5.24 -19.82 6.85
N VAL A 286 -5.64 -18.71 6.22
CA VAL A 286 -5.17 -18.35 4.86
C VAL A 286 -3.64 -18.22 4.82
N GLY A 287 -3.04 -17.83 5.96
CA GLY A 287 -1.60 -17.73 6.12
C GLY A 287 -0.85 -19.06 6.20
N GLN A 288 -1.54 -20.20 6.40
CA GLN A 288 -0.89 -21.48 6.67
C GLN A 288 -0.10 -22.01 5.47
N ASN A 289 -0.61 -21.80 4.25
CA ASN A 289 0.00 -22.24 2.99
C ASN A 289 0.50 -21.05 2.15
N THR A 290 1.05 -20.02 2.79
CA THR A 290 1.55 -18.81 2.12
C THR A 290 2.55 -19.06 0.98
N GLY A 291 3.24 -20.21 0.99
CA GLY A 291 4.15 -20.60 -0.10
C GLY A 291 3.45 -20.91 -1.42
N ASP A 292 2.25 -21.51 -1.39
CA ASP A 292 1.68 -22.21 -2.56
C ASP A 292 0.70 -21.37 -3.40
N GLY A 293 0.67 -20.06 -3.18
CA GLY A 293 -0.14 -19.14 -3.98
C GLY A 293 0.09 -17.66 -3.70
N LEU A 294 0.63 -17.32 -2.51
CA LEU A 294 0.86 -15.93 -2.11
C LEU A 294 2.31 -15.47 -2.34
N GLY A 295 3.27 -16.39 -2.47
CA GLY A 295 4.69 -16.06 -2.62
C GLY A 295 5.07 -15.28 -3.88
N GLY A 296 4.22 -15.31 -4.92
CA GLY A 296 4.43 -14.58 -6.17
C GLY A 296 3.93 -13.12 -6.16
N ALA A 297 3.37 -12.64 -5.05
CA ALA A 297 2.83 -11.30 -4.97
C ALA A 297 3.94 -10.22 -5.09
N PRO A 298 3.74 -9.16 -5.90
CA PRO A 298 4.69 -8.05 -6.01
C PRO A 298 4.56 -7.02 -4.86
N PHE A 299 3.65 -7.26 -3.91
CA PHE A 299 3.36 -6.43 -2.74
C PHE A 299 3.43 -7.26 -1.46
N ALA A 300 3.42 -6.60 -0.30
CA ALA A 300 3.42 -7.31 0.98
C ALA A 300 2.09 -8.07 1.16
N VAL A 301 2.18 -9.29 1.69
CA VAL A 301 1.00 -10.10 2.04
C VAL A 301 1.07 -10.47 3.51
N SER A 302 -0.03 -10.30 4.24
CA SER A 302 -0.12 -10.66 5.66
C SER A 302 -1.45 -11.36 5.97
N GLY A 303 -1.50 -12.10 7.06
CA GLY A 303 -2.68 -12.81 7.52
C GLY A 303 -2.32 -13.76 8.65
N TYR A 304 -3.27 -14.61 9.06
CA TYR A 304 -3.05 -15.55 10.18
C TYR A 304 -2.68 -16.95 9.69
N THR A 305 -1.64 -17.55 10.28
CA THR A 305 -1.25 -18.95 10.00
C THR A 305 -1.98 -19.97 10.83
N THR A 306 -2.72 -19.52 11.84
CA THR A 306 -3.45 -20.37 12.79
C THR A 306 -4.84 -19.79 13.00
N ARG A 307 -5.71 -20.54 13.70
CA ARG A 307 -6.94 -19.97 14.25
C ARG A 307 -6.58 -18.98 15.35
N VAL A 308 -7.21 -17.83 15.33
CA VAL A 308 -7.06 -16.75 16.31
C VAL A 308 -8.44 -16.45 16.86
N ASP A 309 -8.52 -16.09 18.14
CA ASP A 309 -9.76 -15.59 18.71
C ASP A 309 -10.20 -14.32 17.98
N TRP A 310 -11.51 -14.14 17.83
CA TRP A 310 -12.05 -13.03 17.06
C TRP A 310 -11.72 -11.66 17.67
N ALA A 311 -11.81 -11.52 19.00
CA ALA A 311 -11.48 -10.25 19.65
C ALA A 311 -9.98 -9.96 19.57
N GLU A 312 -9.16 -11.01 19.67
CA GLU A 312 -7.71 -10.92 19.48
C GLU A 312 -7.36 -10.47 18.05
N SER A 313 -8.01 -11.02 17.02
CA SER A 313 -7.75 -10.63 15.63
C SER A 313 -8.16 -9.17 15.39
N ALA A 314 -9.35 -8.76 15.84
CA ALA A 314 -9.83 -7.39 15.68
C ALA A 314 -8.88 -6.36 16.32
N LEU A 315 -8.42 -6.60 17.55
CA LEU A 315 -7.46 -5.71 18.21
C LEU A 315 -6.12 -5.67 17.48
N THR A 316 -5.66 -6.83 17.02
CA THR A 316 -4.42 -6.97 16.23
C THR A 316 -4.51 -6.16 14.93
N GLU A 317 -5.62 -6.28 14.21
CA GLU A 317 -5.91 -5.53 12.99
C GLU A 317 -5.95 -4.02 13.22
N PHE A 318 -6.58 -3.55 14.31
CA PHE A 318 -6.62 -2.12 14.60
C PHE A 318 -5.23 -1.54 14.84
N ILE A 319 -4.42 -2.22 15.65
CA ILE A 319 -3.06 -1.77 15.96
C ILE A 319 -2.18 -1.81 14.70
N TYR A 320 -2.26 -2.91 13.94
CA TYR A 320 -1.47 -3.10 12.73
C TYR A 320 -1.82 -2.08 11.64
N LEU A 321 -3.12 -1.88 11.37
CA LEU A 321 -3.58 -0.93 10.37
C LEU A 321 -3.39 0.52 10.83
N ASP A 322 -3.46 0.85 12.12
CA ASP A 322 -3.14 2.21 12.63
C ASP A 322 -1.68 2.57 12.36
N MET A 323 -0.76 1.63 12.59
CA MET A 323 0.66 1.83 12.30
C MET A 323 0.92 2.13 10.81
N ILE A 324 0.19 1.50 9.90
CA ILE A 324 0.34 1.73 8.46
C ILE A 324 -0.39 3.02 8.07
N LEU A 325 -1.69 3.08 8.36
CA LEU A 325 -2.60 4.11 7.86
C LEU A 325 -2.43 5.45 8.57
N GLU A 326 -2.12 5.49 9.87
CA GLU A 326 -1.93 6.73 10.62
C GLU A 326 -0.44 7.06 10.82
N LYS A 327 0.38 6.06 11.21
CA LYS A 327 1.80 6.28 11.54
C LYS A 327 2.74 6.18 10.34
N GLY A 328 2.27 5.62 9.23
CA GLY A 328 3.01 5.58 7.95
C GLY A 328 4.13 4.57 7.95
N LEU A 329 4.06 3.57 8.84
CA LEU A 329 5.03 2.50 8.86
C LEU A 329 4.83 1.59 7.64
N PRO A 330 5.92 1.17 6.96
CA PRO A 330 5.84 0.09 5.99
C PRO A 330 5.26 -1.17 6.62
N PRO A 331 4.48 -2.00 5.88
CA PRO A 331 3.83 -3.19 6.44
C PRO A 331 4.77 -4.13 7.21
N ALA A 332 5.99 -4.32 6.70
CA ALA A 332 7.03 -5.11 7.37
C ALA A 332 7.34 -4.59 8.78
N LYS A 333 7.54 -3.27 8.91
CA LYS A 333 7.87 -2.61 10.17
C LYS A 333 6.69 -2.56 11.12
N ALA A 334 5.48 -2.34 10.61
CA ALA A 334 4.27 -2.45 11.41
C ALA A 334 4.14 -3.85 12.03
N ALA A 335 4.41 -4.92 11.29
CA ALA A 335 4.36 -6.28 11.84
C ALA A 335 5.48 -6.58 12.85
N GLU A 336 6.70 -6.08 12.61
CA GLU A 336 7.79 -6.15 13.60
C GLU A 336 7.38 -5.47 14.92
N GLN A 337 6.76 -4.29 14.85
CA GLN A 337 6.32 -3.55 16.03
C GLN A 337 5.15 -4.22 16.75
N LEU A 338 4.19 -4.78 16.00
CA LEU A 338 3.06 -5.52 16.54
C LEU A 338 3.52 -6.67 17.46
N VAL A 339 4.58 -7.38 17.07
CA VAL A 339 5.18 -8.45 17.88
C VAL A 339 5.81 -7.93 19.17
N ASN A 340 6.37 -6.72 19.15
CA ASN A 340 6.94 -6.09 20.34
C ASN A 340 5.85 -5.58 21.31
N LEU A 341 4.69 -5.18 20.79
CA LEU A 341 3.54 -4.74 21.60
C LEU A 341 2.88 -5.90 22.35
N GLY A 342 2.91 -7.12 21.81
CA GLY A 342 2.33 -8.32 22.46
C GLY A 342 2.94 -8.69 23.82
N THR A 343 4.00 -8.00 24.26
CA THR A 343 4.65 -8.18 25.56
C THR A 343 4.17 -7.24 26.67
N VAL A 344 2.95 -6.69 26.60
CA VAL A 344 2.36 -5.99 27.76
C VAL A 344 2.12 -7.01 28.88
N ARG A 345 3.06 -7.06 29.84
CA ARG A 345 2.94 -7.86 31.08
C ARG A 345 1.76 -7.33 31.90
N GLY A 346 0.62 -8.00 31.80
CA GLY A 346 -0.46 -7.87 32.78
C GLY A 346 0.05 -8.29 34.17
N GLY A 347 -0.09 -7.42 35.16
CA GLY A 347 0.22 -7.75 36.54
C GLY A 347 -0.67 -8.88 37.06
N ARG A 348 -0.04 -9.98 37.49
CA ARG A 348 -0.51 -11.00 38.46
C ARG A 348 -1.88 -11.70 38.32
N THR A 349 -2.73 -11.40 37.34
CA THR A 349 -3.94 -12.19 37.09
C THR A 349 -3.71 -13.16 35.92
N ASP A 350 -3.93 -14.46 36.15
CA ASP A 350 -3.57 -15.60 35.31
C ASP A 350 -4.20 -15.66 33.90
N THR A 351 -5.02 -14.69 33.51
CA THR A 351 -5.55 -14.58 32.14
C THR A 351 -4.58 -13.77 31.27
N ARG A 352 -3.52 -14.44 30.79
CA ARG A 352 -2.63 -13.86 29.77
C ARG A 352 -3.38 -13.74 28.45
N LEU A 353 -3.92 -12.56 28.16
CA LEU A 353 -4.17 -12.11 26.78
C LEU A 353 -2.81 -11.76 26.14
N ALA A 354 -1.97 -12.77 25.98
CA ALA A 354 -0.76 -12.64 25.18
C ALA A 354 -1.23 -12.62 23.73
N LEU A 355 -1.32 -11.42 23.13
CA LEU A 355 -1.50 -11.30 21.69
C LEU A 355 -0.44 -12.20 21.05
N SER A 356 -0.89 -13.27 20.41
CA SER A 356 -0.05 -14.34 19.90
C SER A 356 0.58 -13.92 18.56
N ALA A 357 1.19 -12.73 18.55
CA ALA A 357 1.73 -12.05 17.38
C ALA A 357 2.77 -12.89 16.61
N GLY A 358 3.36 -13.92 17.24
CA GLY A 358 4.16 -14.95 16.56
C GLY A 358 3.42 -15.74 15.46
N ARG A 359 2.11 -15.54 15.30
CA ARG A 359 1.25 -16.17 14.28
C ARG A 359 0.84 -15.22 13.14
N PHE A 360 1.48 -14.05 13.06
CA PHE A 360 1.19 -13.01 12.07
C PHE A 360 2.35 -12.87 11.06
N PRO A 361 2.50 -13.78 10.07
CA PRO A 361 3.53 -13.62 9.05
C PRO A 361 3.24 -12.41 8.16
N VAL A 362 4.32 -11.75 7.74
CA VAL A 362 4.31 -10.88 6.56
C VAL A 362 5.28 -11.45 5.55
N LEU A 363 4.74 -11.82 4.38
CA LEU A 363 5.53 -12.10 3.21
C LEU A 363 5.89 -10.77 2.54
N GLN A 364 7.18 -10.53 2.37
CA GLN A 364 7.65 -9.42 1.54
C GLN A 364 7.52 -9.79 0.06
N PRO A 365 7.46 -8.78 -0.83
CA PRO A 365 7.55 -9.00 -2.28
C PRO A 365 8.71 -9.95 -2.63
N GLY A 366 8.43 -10.95 -3.47
CA GLY A 366 9.40 -11.99 -3.84
C GLY A 366 9.52 -13.15 -2.84
N GLY A 367 8.50 -13.35 -1.99
CA GLY A 367 8.32 -14.57 -1.20
C GLY A 367 9.23 -14.72 0.03
N ARG A 368 10.02 -13.70 0.39
CA ARG A 368 10.83 -13.73 1.61
C ARG A 368 9.93 -13.51 2.81
N ALA A 369 9.67 -14.56 3.57
CA ALA A 369 8.94 -14.46 4.82
C ALA A 369 9.80 -13.73 5.87
N CYS A 370 9.34 -12.57 6.33
CA CYS A 370 9.88 -11.94 7.52
C CYS A 370 9.25 -12.62 8.74
N ARG A 371 9.95 -13.55 9.36
CA ARG A 371 9.59 -14.00 10.71
C ARG A 371 10.12 -12.97 11.69
N ALA A 372 9.23 -12.23 12.33
CA ALA A 372 9.58 -11.40 13.47
C ALA A 372 10.17 -12.32 14.56
N ARG A 373 11.48 -12.25 14.76
CA ARG A 373 12.10 -12.86 15.95
C ARG A 373 11.79 -11.93 17.12
N ALA A 374 11.11 -12.44 18.14
CA ALA A 374 11.09 -11.77 19.43
C ALA A 374 12.54 -11.54 19.85
N LEU A 375 12.95 -10.27 19.96
CA LEU A 375 14.25 -9.93 20.51
C LEU A 375 14.19 -10.35 21.97
N GLY A 376 14.82 -11.48 22.29
CA GLY A 376 15.00 -11.90 23.68
C GLY A 376 15.82 -10.84 24.39
N VAL A 377 15.15 -9.96 25.14
CA VAL A 377 15.81 -9.08 26.10
C VAL A 377 16.35 -10.01 27.19
N ALA A 378 17.62 -10.38 27.09
CA ALA A 378 18.35 -10.90 28.23
C ALA A 378 18.21 -9.88 29.36
N PRO A 379 17.90 -10.28 30.61
CA PRO A 379 17.77 -9.34 31.71
C PRO A 379 19.06 -8.53 31.79
N ALA A 380 18.93 -7.21 31.64
CA ALA A 380 20.03 -6.29 31.79
C ALA A 380 20.56 -6.41 33.23
N CYS A 381 21.65 -7.15 33.41
CA CYS A 381 22.56 -6.90 34.52
C CYS A 381 23.16 -5.52 34.28
N SER A 382 22.63 -4.53 34.98
CA SER A 382 23.17 -3.19 35.07
C SER A 382 24.62 -3.25 35.55
N ARG A 383 25.58 -3.15 34.63
CA ARG A 383 26.96 -2.79 34.97
C ARG A 383 27.08 -1.27 34.97
N PHE A 384 27.40 -0.74 36.14
CA PHE A 384 27.92 0.60 36.33
C PHE A 384 29.18 0.81 35.46
N CYS A 385 29.21 1.87 34.66
CA CYS A 385 30.43 2.41 34.09
C CYS A 385 31.06 3.38 35.10
N VAL A 386 32.27 3.09 35.56
CA VAL A 386 33.17 4.05 36.21
C VAL A 386 34.43 4.15 35.36
N HIS A 387 34.67 5.38 34.88
CA HIS A 387 35.90 5.98 34.36
C HIS A 387 36.62 5.34 33.17
N GLY A 388 37.04 6.24 32.28
CA GLY A 388 37.64 5.92 30.99
C GLY A 388 39.07 5.43 31.10
N GLN A 389 39.38 4.45 30.26
CA GLN A 389 40.68 4.28 29.65
C GLN A 389 40.47 3.63 28.29
N VAL A 390 41.02 4.27 27.26
CA VAL A 390 41.08 3.75 25.90
C VAL A 390 42.16 2.67 25.88
N ILE A 391 41.78 1.42 25.59
CA ILE A 391 42.71 0.32 25.32
C ILE A 391 42.46 -0.17 23.89
N PRO A 392 43.51 -0.33 23.06
CA PRO A 392 43.37 -0.66 21.64
C PRO A 392 42.85 -2.09 21.43
N ARG A 393 41.94 -2.24 20.47
CA ARG A 393 41.39 -3.53 20.02
C ARG A 393 42.44 -4.34 19.24
N THR A 394 43.09 -5.28 19.92
CA THR A 394 43.60 -6.51 19.28
C THR A 394 43.40 -7.68 20.23
N ALA A 395 42.29 -8.42 20.07
CA ALA A 395 42.13 -9.73 20.67
C ALA A 395 41.29 -10.63 19.75
N SER A 396 41.87 -11.78 19.40
CA SER A 396 41.29 -12.82 18.56
C SER A 396 40.02 -13.45 19.15
N PRO A 397 39.10 -13.99 18.33
CA PRO A 397 37.88 -14.61 18.83
C PRO A 397 38.19 -15.91 19.58
N VAL A 398 37.65 -16.02 20.80
CA VAL A 398 37.57 -17.26 21.57
C VAL A 398 36.72 -18.27 20.80
N ARG A 399 37.31 -19.41 20.43
CA ARG A 399 36.57 -20.55 19.86
C ARG A 399 36.04 -21.41 20.99
N GLY A 400 34.73 -21.46 21.14
CA GLY A 400 34.03 -22.51 21.86
C GLY A 400 33.25 -23.37 20.87
N TRP A 401 33.09 -24.66 21.17
CA TRP A 401 32.20 -25.55 20.44
C TRP A 401 31.21 -26.21 21.38
N VAL A 402 30.03 -26.50 20.85
CA VAL A 402 28.93 -27.15 21.56
C VAL A 402 28.89 -28.59 21.09
N GLU A 403 29.01 -29.53 22.03
CA GLU A 403 28.83 -30.96 21.76
C GLU A 403 27.44 -31.40 22.25
N HIS A 404 26.72 -32.13 21.40
CA HIS A 404 25.43 -32.72 21.73
C HIS A 404 25.59 -34.24 21.88
N LYS A 405 25.34 -34.76 23.09
CA LYS A 405 25.18 -36.19 23.34
C LYS A 405 23.99 -36.43 24.25
N ASN A 406 23.16 -37.41 23.90
CA ASN A 406 22.02 -37.90 24.70
C ASN A 406 21.07 -36.82 25.21
N GLY A 407 20.71 -35.85 24.35
CA GLY A 407 19.69 -34.85 24.68
C GLY A 407 20.12 -33.78 25.69
N GLN A 408 21.41 -33.69 26.03
CA GLN A 408 21.95 -32.58 26.82
C GLN A 408 23.03 -31.81 26.06
N CYS A 409 22.95 -30.48 26.16
CA CYS A 409 23.98 -29.56 25.67
C CYS A 409 24.93 -29.21 26.80
N THR A 410 26.23 -29.40 26.58
CA THR A 410 27.25 -28.91 27.51
C THR A 410 28.24 -28.03 26.75
N ALA A 411 28.36 -26.78 27.20
CA ALA A 411 29.39 -25.86 26.73
C ALA A 411 30.56 -25.88 27.72
N ARG A 412 31.78 -26.04 27.22
CA ARG A 412 33.01 -25.90 28.02
C ARG A 412 33.81 -24.71 27.53
N PHE A 413 34.29 -23.92 28.47
CA PHE A 413 35.23 -22.82 28.24
C PHE A 413 36.46 -23.05 29.13
N HIS A 414 37.65 -22.86 28.58
CA HIS A 414 38.88 -22.85 29.37
C HIS A 414 39.07 -21.47 30.00
N HIS A 415 39.17 -21.43 31.33
CA HIS A 415 39.60 -20.25 32.08
C HIS A 415 40.88 -20.60 32.82
N ASP A 416 41.99 -19.95 32.46
CA ASP A 416 43.17 -19.86 33.32
C ASP A 416 43.05 -18.60 34.20
N ALA A 417 43.27 -18.81 35.50
CA ALA A 417 43.22 -17.85 36.61
C ALA A 417 44.47 -16.93 36.63
N LEU A 418 44.57 -15.78 37.34
CA LEU A 418 44.46 -15.50 38.78
C LEU A 418 44.55 -13.97 39.00
N ILE A 419 43.81 -13.39 39.96
CA ILE A 419 44.19 -12.16 40.68
C ILE A 419 43.79 -12.27 42.16
N HIS A 420 44.73 -11.97 43.07
CA HIS A 420 44.53 -11.78 44.52
C HIS A 420 44.15 -10.31 44.85
N PRO A 421 43.45 -10.03 45.98
CA PRO A 421 42.93 -8.70 46.29
C PRO A 421 43.82 -7.91 47.27
N ALA A 422 43.75 -6.57 47.19
CA ALA A 422 44.15 -5.68 48.28
C ALA A 422 43.12 -4.54 48.46
N VAL A 423 42.79 -4.40 49.74
CA VAL A 423 41.95 -3.49 50.53
C VAL A 423 42.19 -1.99 50.24
N ASP A 424 41.15 -1.14 50.24
CA ASP A 424 40.99 -0.07 51.26
C ASP A 424 39.78 0.85 51.10
N ALA A 425 39.28 1.27 52.26
CA ALA A 425 38.06 2.01 52.53
C ALA A 425 38.22 3.53 52.39
N CYS A 426 37.13 4.27 52.13
CA CYS A 426 36.85 5.56 52.78
C CYS A 426 35.42 6.09 52.56
N ARG A 427 35.02 6.91 53.54
CA ARG A 427 33.69 7.43 53.93
C ARG A 427 33.05 8.48 52.99
N PRO A 428 31.74 8.78 53.17
CA PRO A 428 31.01 9.84 52.49
C PRO A 428 31.00 11.18 53.26
N PRO A 429 30.71 12.29 52.58
CA PRO A 429 29.54 13.12 52.94
C PRO A 429 28.84 13.67 51.68
N GLY A 430 27.65 14.25 51.67
CA GLY A 430 26.73 14.73 52.69
C GLY A 430 25.53 15.39 51.97
N LYS A 431 24.42 15.54 52.69
CA LYS A 431 23.15 16.13 52.24
C LYS A 431 23.23 17.67 52.08
N TYR A 432 22.35 18.24 51.25
CA TYR A 432 21.61 19.54 51.36
C TYR A 432 21.13 19.91 49.94
N GLY A 433 19.93 20.43 49.65
CA GLY A 433 18.77 20.85 50.44
C GLY A 433 17.64 21.32 49.50
N ASP A 434 16.41 21.36 50.02
CA ASP A 434 15.19 21.90 49.39
C ASP A 434 15.22 23.42 49.23
N VAL A 435 14.69 23.95 48.12
CA VAL A 435 14.23 25.35 48.00
C VAL A 435 13.03 25.50 47.03
N ASN A 436 11.89 25.80 47.65
CA ASN A 436 10.79 26.74 47.32
C ASN A 436 10.04 26.79 45.97
N ASP A 437 8.72 26.71 46.16
CA ASP A 437 7.60 27.25 45.39
C ASP A 437 7.69 28.75 45.07
N ARG A 438 7.26 29.14 43.86
CA ARG A 438 6.37 30.30 43.58
C ARG A 438 5.67 30.15 42.20
N PRO A 439 4.45 30.70 42.02
CA PRO A 439 3.59 30.40 40.87
C PRO A 439 3.74 31.40 39.72
N PHE A 440 3.72 30.89 38.48
CA PHE A 440 3.64 31.68 37.25
C PHE A 440 2.18 32.03 36.91
N ARG A 441 1.87 33.33 36.82
CA ARG A 441 0.65 33.87 36.21
C ARG A 441 0.84 33.96 34.69
N GLY A 442 -0.02 33.29 33.92
CA GLY A 442 -0.08 33.43 32.45
C GLY A 442 -1.07 34.53 32.03
N PRO A 443 -0.83 35.26 30.91
CA PRO A 443 -1.78 36.22 30.38
C PRO A 443 -2.62 35.64 29.22
N GLY A 444 -3.94 35.77 29.36
CA GLY A 444 -4.83 36.39 28.37
C GLY A 444 -5.07 35.71 27.02
N CYS A 445 -6.11 34.88 26.94
CA CYS A 445 -6.84 34.62 25.69
C CYS A 445 -7.57 35.89 25.21
N ARG A 446 -7.24 36.39 24.01
CA ARG A 446 -8.13 37.23 23.20
C ARG A 446 -8.67 36.41 22.03
N ARG A 447 -10.00 36.39 21.89
CA ARG A 447 -10.72 35.80 20.76
C ARG A 447 -10.54 36.67 19.53
N THR A 448 -10.20 36.03 18.42
CA THR A 448 -10.07 36.63 17.09
C THR A 448 -11.41 36.84 16.42
N HIS A 449 -11.45 37.91 15.61
CA HIS A 449 -12.57 38.34 14.78
C HIS A 449 -12.93 37.33 13.68
N ASP A 450 -14.24 37.28 13.45
CA ASP A 450 -14.95 36.74 12.30
C ASP A 450 -14.66 37.59 11.05
N LEU A 451 -14.18 36.96 9.98
CA LEU A 451 -14.04 37.54 8.64
C LEU A 451 -14.47 36.51 7.61
N SER A 452 -15.78 36.46 7.36
CA SER A 452 -16.33 35.90 6.13
C SER A 452 -16.06 36.86 4.97
N GLN A 453 -15.18 36.49 4.03
CA GLN A 453 -15.09 37.16 2.73
C GLN A 453 -15.56 36.22 1.61
N ARG A 454 -16.59 36.71 0.92
CA ARG A 454 -17.12 36.23 -0.36
C ARG A 454 -16.08 36.45 -1.46
N ALA A 455 -15.82 35.43 -2.26
CA ALA A 455 -15.17 35.59 -3.56
C ALA A 455 -16.21 35.33 -4.66
N ALA A 456 -16.66 36.41 -5.29
CA ALA A 456 -17.40 36.40 -6.55
C ALA A 456 -16.39 36.32 -7.69
N TRP A 457 -16.59 35.39 -8.63
CA TRP A 457 -15.84 35.33 -9.87
C TRP A 457 -16.70 35.82 -11.03
N PHE A 458 -16.20 36.85 -11.71
CA PHE A 458 -16.69 37.36 -12.99
C PHE A 458 -16.38 36.33 -14.10
N LEU A 459 -17.38 36.01 -14.93
CA LEU A 459 -17.22 35.33 -16.21
C LEU A 459 -17.33 36.34 -17.36
N PRO A 460 -16.50 36.26 -18.42
CA PRO A 460 -16.67 37.08 -19.60
C PRO A 460 -17.84 36.56 -20.46
N LYS A 461 -18.64 37.50 -20.99
CA LYS A 461 -19.68 37.24 -22.00
C LYS A 461 -19.04 36.85 -23.34
N VAL A 462 -19.55 35.79 -23.97
CA VAL A 462 -19.36 35.46 -25.40
C VAL A 462 -20.74 35.39 -26.05
N PRO A 463 -20.93 35.86 -27.31
CA PRO A 463 -22.24 36.05 -27.92
C PRO A 463 -22.84 34.74 -28.46
N GLY A 464 -24.17 34.67 -28.46
CA GLY A 464 -24.97 33.49 -28.75
C GLY A 464 -24.88 32.99 -30.20
N GLY A 465 -24.79 31.66 -30.31
CA GLY A 465 -25.19 30.89 -31.48
C GLY A 465 -26.36 29.98 -31.11
N ALA A 466 -27.43 30.03 -31.90
CA ALA A 466 -28.65 29.26 -31.69
C ALA A 466 -28.41 27.76 -31.88
N ILE A 467 -28.83 26.95 -30.90
CA ILE A 467 -28.92 25.50 -31.02
C ILE A 467 -30.38 25.11 -30.86
N HIS A 468 -30.95 24.53 -31.92
CA HIS A 468 -32.26 23.89 -31.92
C HIS A 468 -32.31 22.75 -30.90
N ARG A 469 -33.28 22.80 -29.96
CA ARG A 469 -33.68 21.66 -29.13
C ARG A 469 -34.87 20.96 -29.78
N PRO A 470 -34.88 19.62 -29.93
CA PRO A 470 -36.12 18.89 -30.18
C PRO A 470 -36.92 18.75 -28.89
N ALA A 471 -38.25 18.77 -29.04
CA ALA A 471 -39.22 18.70 -27.96
C ALA A 471 -39.17 17.36 -27.21
N VAL A 472 -39.12 17.43 -25.88
CA VAL A 472 -39.35 16.29 -24.98
C VAL A 472 -40.83 16.30 -24.61
N GLY A 473 -41.55 15.25 -24.99
CA GLY A 473 -42.94 15.04 -24.63
C GLY A 473 -43.10 14.73 -23.15
N HIS A 474 -44.06 15.39 -22.51
CA HIS A 474 -44.49 15.11 -21.14
C HIS A 474 -45.32 13.81 -21.11
N GLY A 475 -44.74 12.74 -20.55
CA GLY A 475 -45.46 11.53 -20.16
C GLY A 475 -46.06 11.70 -18.76
N GLY A 476 -47.40 11.73 -18.68
CA GLY A 476 -48.15 11.73 -17.44
C GLY A 476 -48.12 10.37 -16.73
N TRP A 477 -48.23 10.41 -15.41
CA TRP A 477 -48.32 9.23 -14.54
C TRP A 477 -49.77 8.74 -14.45
N THR A 478 -50.01 7.49 -14.82
CA THR A 478 -51.29 6.79 -14.60
C THR A 478 -51.12 5.83 -13.41
N PRO A 479 -52.02 5.84 -12.40
CA PRO A 479 -51.94 4.88 -11.30
C PRO A 479 -52.43 3.50 -11.77
N VAL A 480 -51.61 2.47 -11.53
CA VAL A 480 -51.97 1.07 -11.76
C VAL A 480 -52.76 0.54 -10.56
N ARG A 481 -53.98 0.09 -10.82
CA ARG A 481 -54.86 -0.62 -9.87
C ARG A 481 -54.49 -2.11 -9.93
N ILE A 482 -54.03 -2.68 -8.80
CA ILE A 482 -53.74 -4.11 -8.69
C ILE A 482 -55.03 -4.82 -8.28
N GLU A 483 -55.61 -5.61 -9.19
CA GLU A 483 -56.69 -6.55 -8.89
C GLU A 483 -56.10 -7.91 -8.48
N GLY A 484 -56.49 -8.39 -7.30
CA GLY A 484 -56.04 -9.66 -6.75
C GLY A 484 -56.59 -10.86 -7.53
N ARG A 485 -55.70 -11.76 -7.96
CA ARG A 485 -56.07 -13.09 -8.46
C ARG A 485 -55.89 -14.14 -7.37
N ARG A 486 -56.90 -15.01 -7.28
CA ARG A 486 -57.05 -16.12 -6.32
C ARG A 486 -55.96 -17.19 -6.52
N CYS A 487 -55.54 -17.77 -5.40
CA CYS A 487 -54.63 -18.92 -5.33
C CYS A 487 -55.29 -20.19 -5.90
N ALA A 488 -54.54 -20.97 -6.67
CA ALA A 488 -54.84 -22.35 -7.03
C ALA A 488 -53.97 -23.31 -6.18
N PRO A 489 -54.45 -24.52 -5.82
CA PRO A 489 -53.74 -25.44 -4.94
C PRO A 489 -52.62 -26.21 -5.68
N PRO A 490 -51.64 -26.78 -4.95
CA PRO A 490 -50.46 -27.38 -5.56
C PRO A 490 -50.75 -28.76 -6.14
N GLY A 491 -50.46 -28.93 -7.43
CA GLY A 491 -50.40 -30.21 -8.11
C GLY A 491 -49.06 -30.93 -7.84
N ARG A 492 -49.16 -32.21 -7.50
CA ARG A 492 -48.04 -33.16 -7.39
C ARG A 492 -47.40 -33.36 -8.76
N HIS A 493 -46.08 -33.24 -8.85
CA HIS A 493 -45.31 -33.88 -9.93
C HIS A 493 -44.38 -34.93 -9.33
N VAL A 494 -44.66 -36.17 -9.75
CA VAL A 494 -43.77 -37.32 -9.74
C VAL A 494 -42.89 -37.20 -10.98
N ALA A 495 -41.58 -37.37 -10.83
CA ALA A 495 -40.71 -37.77 -11.93
C ALA A 495 -39.88 -38.97 -11.45
N GLN A 496 -40.13 -40.10 -12.12
CA GLN A 496 -39.32 -41.31 -12.11
C GLN A 496 -38.32 -41.24 -13.27
N PHE A 497 -37.09 -41.70 -12.98
CA PHE A 497 -35.92 -41.97 -13.82
C PHE A 497 -35.25 -40.81 -14.54
#